data_AF-A0A0X8JJV1-F1
#
_entry.id   AF-A0A0X8JJV1-F1
#
_cell.length_a   1.000
_cell.length_b   1.000
_cell.length_c   1.000
_cell.angle_alpha   90.00
_cell.angle_beta   90.00
_cell.angle_gamma   90.00
#
_symmetry.space_group_name_H-M   'P 1'
#
loop_
_entity.id
_entity.type
_entity.pdbx_description
1 polymer ?
#
loop_
_entity_poly.entity_id
_entity_poly.type
_entity_poly.pdbx_seq_one_letter_code
_entity_poly.pdbx_strand_id
1 'polypeptide(L)'
;MRMWLVPPSHMCRKHLLGEHVELHMLLGTLKKGQSITGFLSGGLVDPCRMYKRHGELVREMERRGYTHNSPLTEEECTEALRDYDCSTAHIDINANALELRRRCRECARLVPPEAVQS
;
A
#
# COMPACT_ATOMS: atom_id res chain seq x y z
N MET A 1 -8.81 3.01 2.04
CA MET A 1 -7.82 1.99 1.67
C MET A 1 -7.17 2.41 0.36
N ARG A 2 -5.86 2.66 0.37
CA ARG A 2 -5.03 2.93 -0.79
C ARG A 2 -3.65 2.31 -0.58
N MET A 3 -3.10 1.76 -1.64
CA MET A 3 -1.68 1.41 -1.75
C MET A 3 -0.99 2.49 -2.57
N TRP A 4 0.01 3.15 -1.99
CA TRP A 4 0.75 4.20 -2.72
C TRP A 4 1.71 3.59 -3.72
N LEU A 5 2.29 2.43 -3.40
CA LEU A 5 3.36 1.77 -4.18
C LEU A 5 4.59 2.64 -4.47
N VAL A 6 4.65 3.85 -3.92
CA VAL A 6 5.86 4.67 -3.85
C VAL A 6 6.86 3.98 -2.90
N PRO A 7 8.19 4.04 -3.15
CA PRO A 7 9.18 3.53 -2.22
C PRO A 7 8.90 4.00 -0.77
N PRO A 8 8.83 3.11 0.23
CA PRO A 8 8.48 3.50 1.59
C PRO A 8 9.41 4.57 2.19
N SER A 9 10.69 4.58 1.80
CA SER A 9 11.67 5.60 2.15
C SER A 9 11.26 7.01 1.72
N HIS A 10 10.46 7.15 0.67
CA HIS A 10 9.96 8.44 0.17
C HIS A 10 8.62 8.87 0.83
N MET A 11 8.11 8.09 1.78
CA MET A 11 6.87 8.43 2.50
C MET A 11 7.17 9.06 3.85
N CYS A 12 6.46 10.11 4.23
CA CYS A 12 6.50 10.62 5.60
C CYS A 12 5.89 9.61 6.57
N ARG A 13 6.10 9.81 7.88
CA ARG A 13 5.58 8.92 8.93
C ARG A 13 4.08 8.66 8.78
N LYS A 14 3.29 9.70 8.54
CA LYS A 14 1.83 9.59 8.42
C LYS A 14 1.40 8.66 7.29
N HIS A 15 2.04 8.76 6.12
CA HIS A 15 1.66 7.96 4.96
C HIS A 15 2.22 6.54 5.01
N LEU A 16 3.43 6.35 5.56
CA LEU A 16 3.99 5.03 5.83
C LEU A 16 3.08 4.22 6.76
N LEU A 17 2.74 4.78 7.92
CA LEU A 17 1.88 4.10 8.90
C LEU A 17 0.42 4.02 8.42
N GLY A 18 -0.04 5.01 7.66
CA GLY A 18 -1.38 5.01 7.08
C GLY A 18 -1.57 3.87 6.09
N GLU A 19 -0.65 3.69 5.16
CA GLU A 19 -0.71 2.56 4.20
C GLU A 19 -0.63 1.22 4.93
N HIS A 20 0.26 1.09 5.92
CA HIS A 20 0.39 -0.12 6.74
C HIS A 20 -0.96 -0.53 7.37
N VAL A 21 -1.65 0.41 8.03
CA VAL A 21 -2.98 0.15 8.62
C VAL A 21 -4.01 -0.17 7.56
N GLU A 22 -3.99 0.51 6.42
CA GLU A 22 -4.94 0.26 5.33
C GLU A 22 -4.78 -1.13 4.69
N LEU A 23 -3.58 -1.75 4.73
CA LEU A 23 -3.40 -3.15 4.32
C LEU A 23 -4.09 -4.12 5.28
N HIS A 24 -4.05 -3.86 6.59
CA HIS A 24 -4.82 -4.66 7.56
C HIS A 24 -6.32 -4.51 7.35
N MET A 25 -6.79 -3.29 7.05
CA MET A 25 -8.20 -3.05 6.70
C MET A 25 -8.59 -3.80 5.43
N LEU A 26 -7.71 -3.85 4.43
CA LEU A 26 -7.94 -4.56 3.18
C LEU A 26 -8.08 -6.06 3.44
N LEU A 27 -7.13 -6.67 4.16
CA LEU A 27 -7.22 -8.09 4.53
C LEU A 27 -8.51 -8.38 5.29
N GLY A 28 -8.88 -7.54 6.26
CA GLY A 28 -10.13 -7.69 7.01
C GLY A 28 -11.38 -7.57 6.15
N THR A 29 -11.36 -6.72 5.11
CA THR A 29 -12.45 -6.56 4.14
C THR A 29 -12.59 -7.82 3.27
N LEU A 30 -11.46 -8.34 2.76
CA LEU A 30 -11.40 -9.56 1.95
C LEU A 30 -11.89 -10.77 2.75
N LYS A 31 -11.41 -10.97 3.99
CA LYS A 31 -11.85 -12.06 4.89
C LYS A 31 -13.36 -12.04 5.18
N LYS A 32 -14.01 -10.88 5.07
CA LYS A 32 -15.47 -10.72 5.26
C LYS A 32 -16.27 -10.92 3.97
N GLY A 33 -15.62 -11.22 2.84
CA GLY A 33 -16.28 -11.34 1.54
C GLY A 33 -16.89 -10.02 1.04
N GLN A 34 -16.42 -8.88 1.55
CA GLN A 34 -16.94 -7.58 1.14
C GLN A 34 -16.34 -7.16 -0.20
N SER A 35 -17.17 -6.53 -1.04
CA SER A 35 -16.73 -6.05 -2.35
C SER A 35 -15.70 -4.93 -2.20
N ILE A 36 -14.62 -5.05 -2.97
CA ILE A 36 -13.61 -4.00 -3.15
C ILE A 36 -13.58 -3.46 -4.60
N THR A 37 -14.61 -3.74 -5.39
CA THR A 37 -14.66 -3.40 -6.83
C THR A 37 -14.41 -1.92 -7.09
N GLY A 38 -14.92 -1.02 -6.23
CA GLY A 38 -14.67 0.41 -6.33
C GLY A 38 -13.19 0.80 -6.10
N PHE A 39 -12.48 0.06 -5.24
CA PHE A 39 -11.05 0.29 -5.00
C PHE A 39 -10.18 -0.28 -6.13
N LEU A 40 -10.57 -1.42 -6.72
CA LEU A 40 -9.90 -2.01 -7.87
C LEU A 40 -10.05 -1.11 -9.11
N SER A 41 -11.28 -0.75 -9.46
CA SER A 41 -11.58 0.13 -10.60
C SER A 41 -11.00 1.54 -10.46
N GLY A 42 -10.87 2.04 -9.23
CA GLY A 42 -10.20 3.31 -8.95
C GLY A 42 -8.67 3.24 -8.92
N GLY A 43 -8.06 2.08 -9.18
CA GLY A 43 -6.61 1.87 -9.10
C GLY A 43 -6.03 2.19 -7.72
N LEU A 44 -6.80 1.92 -6.67
CA LEU A 44 -6.45 2.29 -5.29
C LEU A 44 -5.74 1.16 -4.56
N VAL A 45 -6.08 -0.09 -4.85
CA VAL A 45 -5.52 -1.27 -4.16
C VAL A 45 -5.23 -2.36 -5.17
N ASP A 46 -4.17 -3.13 -4.89
CA ASP A 46 -3.82 -4.36 -5.57
C ASP A 46 -3.68 -5.43 -4.47
N PRO A 47 -4.76 -6.18 -4.19
CA PRO A 47 -4.80 -7.17 -3.13
C PRO A 47 -3.68 -8.22 -3.25
N CYS A 48 -3.25 -8.52 -4.47
CA CYS A 48 -2.23 -9.53 -4.73
C CYS A 48 -0.82 -9.05 -4.40
N ARG A 49 -0.61 -7.74 -4.25
CA ARG A 49 0.64 -7.16 -3.73
C ARG A 49 0.63 -6.96 -2.22
N MET A 50 -0.48 -7.21 -1.53
CA MET A 50 -0.68 -6.86 -0.12
C MET A 50 0.41 -7.41 0.80
N TYR A 51 0.71 -8.71 0.73
CA TYR A 51 1.71 -9.34 1.58
C TYR A 51 3.11 -8.75 1.37
N LYS A 52 3.56 -8.71 0.11
CA LYS A 52 4.87 -8.16 -0.25
C LYS A 52 4.98 -6.68 0.15
N ARG A 53 3.94 -5.89 -0.13
CA ARG A 53 3.90 -4.47 0.21
C ARG A 53 3.94 -4.24 1.71
N HIS A 54 3.20 -5.03 2.49
CA HIS A 54 3.26 -4.97 3.95
C HIS A 54 4.70 -5.17 4.45
N GLY A 55 5.41 -6.17 3.93
CA GLY A 55 6.82 -6.39 4.25
C GLY A 55 7.75 -5.21 3.91
N GLU A 56 7.51 -4.52 2.78
CA GLU A 56 8.26 -3.30 2.42
C GLU A 56 8.03 -2.17 3.42
N LEU A 57 6.78 -1.97 3.85
CA LEU A 57 6.42 -0.95 4.82
C LEU A 57 7.04 -1.26 6.19
N VAL A 58 6.96 -2.52 6.64
CA VAL A 58 7.53 -2.97 7.93
C VAL A 58 9.05 -2.78 7.94
N ARG A 59 9.76 -3.18 6.89
CA ARG A 59 11.22 -2.95 6.80
C ARG A 59 11.59 -1.48 6.95
N GLU A 60 10.82 -0.59 6.33
CA GLU A 60 11.05 0.85 6.47
C GLU A 60 10.65 1.37 7.86
N MET A 61 9.62 0.79 8.47
CA MET A 61 9.22 1.12 9.83
C MET A 61 10.33 0.75 10.84
N GLU A 62 10.87 -0.46 10.73
CA GLU A 62 11.98 -0.95 11.55
C GLU A 62 13.24 -0.11 11.33
N ARG A 63 13.56 0.23 10.08
CA ARG A 63 14.68 1.12 9.74
C ARG A 63 14.58 2.50 10.42
N ARG A 64 13.35 2.99 10.65
CA ARG A 64 13.06 4.25 11.35
C ARG A 64 12.96 4.09 12.87
N GLY A 65 13.18 2.88 13.41
CA GLY A 65 13.12 2.60 14.84
C GLY A 65 11.72 2.38 15.39
N TYR A 66 10.71 2.08 14.55
CA TYR A 66 9.38 1.70 15.03
C TYR A 66 9.35 0.22 15.41
N THR A 67 8.63 -0.10 16.48
CA THR A 67 8.29 -1.48 16.85
C THR A 67 7.03 -1.92 16.11
N HIS A 68 7.11 -2.99 15.32
CA HIS A 68 6.00 -3.56 14.58
C HIS A 68 5.54 -4.88 15.21
N ASN A 69 4.27 -4.96 15.59
CA ASN A 69 3.72 -6.09 16.38
C ASN A 69 2.50 -6.76 15.72
N SER A 70 2.23 -6.46 14.45
CA SER A 70 1.05 -6.96 13.73
C SER A 70 1.45 -7.60 12.39
N PRO A 71 2.16 -8.73 12.40
CA PRO A 71 2.55 -9.41 11.16
C PRO A 71 1.33 -9.81 10.34
N LEU A 72 1.47 -9.74 9.01
CA LEU A 72 0.61 -10.44 8.07
C LEU A 72 1.37 -11.67 7.58
N THR A 73 0.72 -12.83 7.52
CA THR A 73 1.33 -14.02 6.91
C THR A 73 0.94 -14.16 5.44
N GLU A 74 1.77 -14.88 4.69
CA GLU A 74 1.50 -15.16 3.27
C GLU A 74 0.26 -16.04 3.10
N GLU A 75 0.06 -16.99 4.00
CA GLU A 75 -1.08 -17.90 4.02
C GLU A 75 -2.39 -17.14 4.23
N GLU A 76 -2.44 -16.23 5.21
CA GLU A 76 -3.63 -15.40 5.47
C GLU A 76 -4.00 -14.53 4.27
N CYS A 77 -2.98 -13.97 3.59
CA CYS A 77 -3.21 -13.15 2.40
C CYS A 77 -3.71 -14.02 1.23
N THR A 78 -3.07 -15.16 1.00
CA THR A 78 -3.43 -16.07 -0.10
C THR A 78 -4.84 -16.64 0.08
N GLU A 79 -5.21 -17.02 1.30
CA GLU A 79 -6.56 -17.50 1.61
C GLU A 79 -7.62 -16.42 1.33
N ALA A 80 -7.36 -15.18 1.73
CA ALA A 80 -8.29 -14.06 1.52
C ALA A 80 -8.46 -13.69 0.02
N LEU A 81 -7.54 -14.13 -0.83
CA LEU A 81 -7.54 -13.87 -2.28
C LEU A 81 -8.16 -15.00 -3.12
N ARG A 82 -8.69 -16.06 -2.49
CA ARG A 82 -9.20 -17.26 -3.20
C ARG A 82 -10.17 -16.93 -4.35
N ASP A 83 -11.00 -15.91 -4.15
CA ASP A 83 -12.04 -15.50 -5.12
C ASP A 83 -11.67 -14.24 -5.93
N TYR A 84 -10.41 -13.78 -5.84
CA TYR A 84 -9.95 -12.54 -6.46
C TYR A 84 -8.98 -12.80 -7.62
N ASP A 85 -9.30 -12.24 -8.78
CA ASP A 85 -8.42 -12.25 -9.95
C ASP A 85 -7.40 -11.10 -9.90
N CYS A 86 -6.15 -11.48 -9.67
CA CYS A 86 -5.00 -10.56 -9.61
C CYS A 86 -4.71 -9.82 -10.93
N SER A 87 -5.23 -10.27 -12.06
CA SER A 87 -5.00 -9.61 -13.36
C SER A 87 -5.79 -8.30 -13.53
N THR A 88 -6.78 -8.07 -12.66
CA THR A 88 -7.72 -6.94 -12.80
C THR A 88 -7.26 -5.66 -12.10
N ALA A 89 -6.28 -5.75 -11.20
CA ALA A 89 -5.78 -4.60 -10.46
C ALA A 89 -4.72 -3.84 -11.28
N HIS A 90 -4.89 -2.53 -11.42
CA HIS A 90 -3.91 -1.65 -12.03
C HIS A 90 -3.71 -0.41 -11.16
N ILE A 91 -2.47 -0.16 -10.72
CA ILE A 91 -2.10 1.02 -9.94
C ILE A 91 -1.06 1.82 -10.73
N ASP A 92 -1.37 3.10 -10.98
CA ASP A 92 -0.42 4.05 -11.53
C ASP A 92 0.45 4.64 -10.42
N ILE A 93 1.70 4.15 -10.35
CA ILE A 93 2.67 4.55 -9.31
C ILE A 93 3.12 6.00 -9.51
N ASN A 94 3.22 6.47 -10.76
CA ASN A 94 3.63 7.84 -11.06
C ASN A 94 2.53 8.83 -10.66
N ALA A 95 1.27 8.51 -10.96
CA ALA A 95 0.13 9.29 -10.49
C ALA A 95 0.04 9.32 -8.96
N ASN A 96 0.29 8.18 -8.29
CA ASN A 96 0.35 8.13 -6.83
C ASN A 96 1.48 9.00 -6.26
N ALA A 97 2.67 8.98 -6.86
CA ALA A 97 3.79 9.83 -6.45
C ALA A 97 3.45 11.32 -6.59
N LEU A 98 2.87 11.73 -7.73
CA LEU A 98 2.38 13.10 -7.96
C LEU A 98 1.34 13.52 -6.93
N GLU A 99 0.36 12.65 -6.67
CA GLU A 99 -0.71 12.93 -5.73
C GLU A 99 -0.20 13.04 -4.28
N LEU A 100 0.75 12.18 -3.90
CA LEU A 100 1.38 12.22 -2.58
C LEU A 100 2.16 13.53 -2.37
N ARG A 101 2.91 13.98 -3.40
CA ARG A 101 3.60 15.28 -3.40
C ARG A 101 2.60 16.43 -3.30
N ARG A 102 1.50 16.37 -4.03
CA ARG A 102 0.45 17.42 -4.03
C ARG A 102 -0.24 17.54 -2.68
N ARG A 103 -0.56 16.41 -2.03
CA ARG A 103 -1.34 16.37 -0.78
C ARG A 103 -0.51 16.62 0.47
N CYS A 104 0.81 16.38 0.44
CA CYS A 104 1.64 16.38 1.63
C CYS A 104 2.99 17.06 1.42
N ARG A 105 3.23 18.17 2.12
CA ARG A 105 4.49 18.91 2.06
C ARG A 105 5.72 18.09 2.48
N GLU A 106 5.57 17.16 3.42
CA GLU A 106 6.68 16.29 3.84
C GLU A 106 7.02 15.28 2.75
N CYS A 107 6.03 14.56 2.21
CA CYS A 107 6.25 13.65 1.10
C CYS A 107 6.72 14.38 -0.16
N ALA A 108 6.30 15.63 -0.39
CA ALA A 108 6.78 16.46 -1.49
C ALA A 108 8.31 16.65 -1.49
N ARG A 109 8.93 16.65 -0.30
CA ARG A 109 10.39 16.75 -0.12
C ARG A 109 11.10 15.41 -0.20
N LEU A 110 10.40 14.33 0.12
CA LEU A 110 10.95 12.97 0.18
C LEU A 110 10.85 12.21 -1.15
N VAL A 111 9.81 12.49 -1.95
CA VAL A 111 9.64 11.92 -3.29
C VAL A 111 10.45 12.77 -4.27
N PRO A 112 11.53 12.21 -4.88
CA PRO A 112 12.35 12.96 -5.80
C PRO A 112 11.56 13.29 -7.08
N PRO A 113 11.84 14.43 -7.74
CA PRO A 113 11.15 14.82 -8.97
C PRO A 113 11.28 13.79 -10.10
N GLU A 114 12.40 13.07 -10.14
CA GLU A 114 12.75 12.06 -11.14
C GLU A 114 11.97 10.75 -10.98
N ALA A 115 11.48 10.44 -9.77
CA ALA A 115 10.64 9.25 -9.51
C ALA A 115 9.20 9.37 -10.07
N VAL A 116 8.91 10.43 -10.83
CA VAL A 116 7.62 10.67 -11.49
C VAL A 116 7.70 10.34 -12.99
N GLN A 117 8.88 9.98 -13.50
CA GLN A 117 9.10 9.70 -14.93
C GLN A 117 9.84 8.38 -15.09
N SER A 118 9.11 7.26 -15.03
CA SER A 118 9.52 5.96 -15.57
C SER A 118 8.29 5.18 -15.98
#